data_AF-A0A1C3U1U8-F1
#
_entry.id   AF-A0A1C3U1U8-F1
#
_cell.length_a   1.000
_cell.length_b   1.000
_cell.length_c   1.000
_cell.angle_alpha   90.00
_cell.angle_beta   90.00
_cell.angle_gamma   90.00
#
_symmetry.space_group_name_H-M   'P 1'
#
loop_
_entity.id
_entity.type
_entity.pdbx_description
1 polymer ?
#
loop_
_entity_poly.entity_id
_entity_poly.type
_entity_poly.pdbx_seq_one_letter_code
_entity_poly.pdbx_strand_id
1 'polypeptide(L)'
;MPSSYFVYTIIFSRTQNSVRFIEFQKRAKANFFHTRGGRVYQRGTPFDLHGATKFALPGGGFEGDDWDDDNEVYQNCEREFTEECGRLISFINGDEIASDDDDDEVIDAEVFLKRWPVNIQAQPEIAGYAAMYVKVPDNQLEVVRDYIAECFGQRDQAVAQIVNGQIRRYSQIAQRFPMAPMDDELVLAQPAIHEIRQDGFNNNQWIQDLSGDSDTNWFAEIIKALETIDG
;
A
#
# COMPACT_ATOMS: atom_id res chain seq x y z
N MET A 1 -0.40 -22.69 -16.77
CA MET A 1 0.86 -22.22 -16.18
C MET A 1 0.52 -20.98 -15.36
N PRO A 2 1.23 -20.73 -14.25
CA PRO A 2 1.06 -19.48 -13.50
C PRO A 2 1.21 -18.29 -14.46
N SER A 3 0.31 -17.32 -14.40
CA SER A 3 0.30 -16.16 -15.32
C SER A 3 0.02 -14.83 -14.63
N SER A 4 -0.29 -14.84 -13.33
CA SER A 4 -0.66 -13.63 -12.59
C SER A 4 0.50 -13.22 -11.69
N TYR A 5 0.88 -11.95 -11.78
CA TYR A 5 1.86 -11.34 -10.89
C TYR A 5 1.18 -10.25 -10.07
N PHE A 6 1.73 -9.95 -8.90
CA PHE A 6 1.18 -8.94 -7.98
C PHE A 6 2.29 -8.02 -7.49
N VAL A 7 1.94 -6.76 -7.26
CA VAL A 7 2.86 -5.72 -6.80
C VAL A 7 2.38 -5.14 -5.48
N TYR A 8 3.32 -4.71 -4.64
CA TYR A 8 3.04 -4.09 -3.35
C TYR A 8 3.97 -2.92 -3.08
N THR A 9 3.54 -2.02 -2.19
CA THR A 9 4.34 -0.88 -1.74
C THR A 9 4.50 -0.89 -0.22
N ILE A 10 5.73 -0.70 0.27
CA ILE A 10 6.04 -0.57 1.70
C ILE A 10 6.76 0.74 1.93
N ILE A 11 6.19 1.61 2.77
CA ILE A 11 6.86 2.83 3.23
C ILE A 11 7.46 2.56 4.60
N PHE A 12 8.76 2.83 4.74
CA PHE A 12 9.49 2.55 5.96
C PHE A 12 10.55 3.60 6.28
N SER A 13 10.93 3.69 7.54
CA SER A 13 12.14 4.37 8.00
C SER A 13 13.10 3.36 8.61
N ARG A 14 14.39 3.66 8.53
CA ARG A 14 15.44 2.86 9.16
C ARG A 14 16.45 3.77 9.84
N THR A 15 16.76 3.43 11.09
CA THR A 15 17.87 3.99 11.86
C THR A 15 18.84 2.87 12.22
N GLN A 16 19.97 3.21 12.86
CA GLN A 16 20.94 2.20 13.32
C GLN A 16 20.33 1.14 14.25
N ASN A 17 19.24 1.46 14.97
CA ASN A 17 18.65 0.61 16.00
C ASN A 17 17.14 0.37 15.83
N SER A 18 16.56 0.73 14.69
CA SER A 18 15.13 0.52 14.47
C SER A 18 14.74 0.54 13.01
N VAL A 19 13.73 -0.25 12.66
CA VAL A 19 13.00 -0.17 11.39
C VAL A 19 11.53 0.04 11.73
N ARG A 20 10.90 1.05 11.14
CA ARG A 20 9.47 1.34 11.28
C ARG A 20 8.86 1.34 9.89
N PHE A 21 7.63 0.86 9.74
CA PHE A 21 6.90 0.92 8.46
C PHE A 21 5.41 1.19 8.70
N ILE A 22 4.70 1.63 7.67
CA ILE A 22 3.27 1.90 7.73
C ILE A 22 2.48 0.60 7.49
N GLU A 23 1.59 0.26 8.43
CA GLU A 23 0.71 -0.92 8.33
C GLU A 23 -0.70 -0.56 7.86
N PHE A 24 -1.28 -1.47 7.07
CA PHE A 24 -2.68 -1.42 6.66
C PHE A 24 -3.40 -2.73 6.99
N GLN A 25 -4.71 -2.61 7.17
CA GLN A 25 -5.60 -3.77 7.26
C GLN A 25 -6.64 -3.71 6.15
N LYS A 26 -6.96 -4.85 5.55
CA LYS A 26 -8.03 -4.91 4.56
C LYS A 26 -9.36 -4.63 5.25
N ARG A 27 -10.12 -3.68 4.72
CA ARG A 27 -11.49 -3.46 5.18
C ARG A 27 -12.31 -4.72 5.02
N ALA A 28 -13.37 -4.84 5.82
CA ALA A 28 -14.37 -5.86 5.56
C ALA A 28 -15.22 -5.55 4.31
N LYS A 29 -15.38 -4.27 4.01
CA LYS A 29 -16.36 -3.74 3.05
C LYS A 29 -15.84 -2.48 2.36
N ALA A 30 -16.10 -2.37 1.07
CA ALA A 30 -15.80 -1.22 0.21
C ALA A 30 -17.06 -0.64 -0.44
N ASN A 31 -17.10 0.66 -0.71
CA ASN A 31 -18.22 1.44 -1.26
C ASN A 31 -17.89 2.12 -2.59
N PHE A 32 -16.62 2.15 -3.01
CA PHE A 32 -16.22 2.69 -4.30
C PHE A 32 -14.85 2.17 -4.76
N PHE A 33 -14.68 2.09 -6.09
CA PHE A 33 -13.40 1.74 -6.74
C PHE A 33 -13.22 2.50 -8.05
N HIS A 34 -11.99 2.78 -8.39
CA HIS A 34 -11.55 3.37 -9.63
C HIS A 34 -11.30 2.31 -10.69
N THR A 35 -12.39 1.77 -11.25
CA THR A 35 -12.31 1.03 -12.51
C THR A 35 -12.63 1.93 -13.69
N ARG A 36 -12.46 1.45 -14.94
CA ARG A 36 -12.98 2.13 -16.15
C ARG A 36 -14.49 2.40 -16.01
N GLY A 37 -14.83 3.59 -15.52
CA GLY A 37 -16.21 4.03 -15.24
C GLY A 37 -16.44 4.61 -13.84
N GLY A 38 -15.49 4.47 -12.90
CA GLY A 38 -15.59 5.01 -11.54
C GLY A 38 -16.76 4.40 -10.76
N ARG A 39 -16.56 3.19 -10.26
CA ARG A 39 -17.61 2.40 -9.64
C ARG A 39 -17.98 2.98 -8.27
N VAL A 40 -19.24 3.36 -8.10
CA VAL A 40 -19.82 3.73 -6.80
C VAL A 40 -21.01 2.82 -6.54
N TYR A 41 -21.07 2.23 -5.35
CA TYR A 41 -22.17 1.32 -5.03
C TYR A 41 -23.38 2.09 -4.52
N GLN A 42 -24.53 1.87 -5.16
CA GLN A 42 -25.73 2.66 -4.94
C GLN A 42 -26.32 2.43 -3.54
N ARG A 43 -26.77 3.52 -2.90
CA ARG A 43 -27.40 3.51 -1.56
C ARG A 43 -26.52 2.83 -0.49
N GLY A 44 -25.20 2.94 -0.63
CA GLY A 44 -24.23 2.38 0.31
C GLY A 44 -24.24 0.86 0.42
N THR A 45 -24.66 0.14 -0.62
CA THR A 45 -24.55 -1.33 -0.61
C THR A 45 -23.08 -1.69 -0.81
N PRO A 46 -22.33 -2.10 0.22
CA PRO A 46 -20.90 -2.27 0.06
C PRO A 46 -20.58 -3.61 -0.63
N PHE A 47 -19.42 -3.68 -1.24
CA PHE A 47 -18.80 -4.91 -1.71
C PHE A 47 -18.02 -5.57 -0.56
N ASP A 48 -18.24 -6.86 -0.33
CA ASP A 48 -17.49 -7.62 0.67
C ASP A 48 -16.09 -7.96 0.13
N LEU A 49 -15.05 -7.60 0.88
CA LEU A 49 -13.66 -7.82 0.48
C LEU A 49 -13.17 -9.19 0.97
N HIS A 50 -12.43 -9.89 0.10
CA HIS A 50 -11.73 -11.11 0.49
C HIS A 50 -10.57 -10.79 1.43
N GLY A 51 -10.38 -11.62 2.47
CA GLY A 51 -9.33 -11.36 3.46
C GLY A 51 -9.66 -10.20 4.41
N ALA A 52 -10.94 -9.86 4.59
CA ALA A 52 -11.41 -8.87 5.56
C ALA A 52 -10.68 -8.95 6.91
N THR A 53 -10.26 -7.80 7.44
CA THR A 53 -9.54 -7.61 8.71
C THR A 53 -8.17 -8.29 8.81
N LYS A 54 -7.68 -8.89 7.72
CA LYS A 54 -6.29 -9.33 7.63
C LYS A 54 -5.39 -8.15 7.34
N PHE A 55 -4.11 -8.29 7.65
CA PHE A 55 -3.09 -7.35 7.20
C PHE A 55 -3.12 -7.23 5.68
N ALA A 56 -2.90 -6.03 5.17
CA ALA A 56 -2.73 -5.76 3.75
C ALA A 56 -1.55 -4.81 3.54
N LEU A 57 -0.95 -4.89 2.36
CA LEU A 57 -0.11 -3.82 1.82
C LEU A 57 -0.89 -3.14 0.70
N PRO A 58 -0.63 -1.85 0.46
CA PRO A 58 -1.07 -1.21 -0.77
C PRO A 58 -0.55 -1.99 -1.96
N GLY A 59 -1.45 -2.48 -2.81
CA GLY A 59 -1.04 -3.37 -3.89
C GLY A 59 -2.17 -4.12 -4.56
N GLY A 60 -1.85 -4.68 -5.72
CA GLY A 60 -2.82 -5.36 -6.58
C GLY A 60 -2.14 -6.12 -7.70
N GLY A 61 -2.94 -6.44 -8.73
CA GLY A 61 -2.45 -7.19 -9.89
C GLY A 61 -1.48 -6.36 -10.72
N PHE A 62 -0.42 -6.99 -11.22
CA PHE A 62 0.44 -6.38 -12.22
C PHE A 62 -0.28 -6.28 -13.56
N GLU A 63 -0.39 -5.07 -14.10
CA GLU A 63 -1.04 -4.77 -15.38
C GLU A 63 -0.05 -4.28 -16.45
N GLY A 64 1.13 -4.89 -16.53
CA GLY A 64 2.15 -4.59 -17.54
C GLY A 64 2.30 -5.68 -18.61
N ASP A 65 3.10 -5.35 -19.63
CA ASP A 65 3.43 -6.26 -20.72
C ASP A 65 4.72 -7.05 -20.41
N ASP A 66 5.62 -6.50 -19.60
CA ASP A 66 6.90 -7.12 -19.23
C ASP A 66 7.15 -7.06 -17.70
N TRP A 67 7.00 -8.22 -17.04
CA TRP A 67 7.27 -8.37 -15.60
C TRP A 67 8.73 -8.14 -15.20
N ASP A 68 9.65 -8.35 -16.14
CA ASP A 68 11.08 -8.21 -15.91
C ASP A 68 11.57 -6.75 -16.12
N ASP A 69 10.71 -5.83 -16.59
CA ASP A 69 11.00 -4.39 -16.64
C ASP A 69 10.73 -3.74 -15.27
N ASP A 70 11.79 -3.26 -14.61
CA ASP A 70 11.72 -2.56 -13.33
C ASP A 70 10.82 -1.30 -13.40
N ASN A 71 10.81 -0.58 -14.52
CA ASN A 71 10.01 0.63 -14.65
C ASN A 71 8.52 0.32 -14.66
N GLU A 72 8.09 -0.73 -15.37
CA GLU A 72 6.69 -1.16 -15.38
C GLU A 72 6.25 -1.63 -13.99
N VAL A 73 7.10 -2.34 -13.28
CA VAL A 73 6.80 -2.81 -11.92
C VAL A 73 6.70 -1.63 -10.95
N TYR A 74 7.62 -0.66 -11.01
CA TYR A 74 7.53 0.56 -10.19
C TYR A 74 6.25 1.34 -10.47
N GLN A 75 5.92 1.59 -11.74
CA GLN A 75 4.70 2.29 -12.11
C GLN A 75 3.43 1.59 -11.60
N ASN A 76 3.41 0.25 -11.62
CA ASN A 76 2.30 -0.51 -11.05
C ASN A 76 2.26 -0.41 -9.51
N CYS A 77 3.40 -0.45 -8.82
CA CYS A 77 3.45 -0.24 -7.36
C CYS A 77 2.94 1.17 -6.97
N GLU A 78 3.36 2.21 -7.71
CA GLU A 78 2.92 3.59 -7.50
C GLU A 78 1.44 3.78 -7.78
N ARG A 79 0.93 3.18 -8.86
CA ARG A 79 -0.51 3.20 -9.20
C ARG A 79 -1.34 2.63 -8.06
N GLU A 80 -1.06 1.39 -7.65
CA GLU A 80 -1.80 0.71 -6.58
C GLU A 80 -1.71 1.47 -5.25
N PHE A 81 -0.51 1.97 -4.91
CA PHE A 81 -0.34 2.80 -3.72
C PHE A 81 -1.18 4.07 -3.79
N THR A 82 -1.17 4.77 -4.93
CA THR A 82 -1.97 5.99 -5.15
C THR A 82 -3.47 5.70 -5.07
N GLU A 83 -3.90 4.58 -5.63
CA GLU A 83 -5.29 4.17 -5.63
C GLU A 83 -5.81 3.89 -4.21
N GLU A 84 -5.03 3.16 -3.41
CA GLU A 84 -5.47 2.75 -2.07
C GLU A 84 -5.12 3.75 -0.94
N CYS A 85 -4.12 4.62 -1.12
CA CYS A 85 -3.60 5.50 -0.05
C CYS A 85 -3.80 7.00 -0.28
N GLY A 86 -4.03 7.45 -1.51
CA GLY A 86 -4.23 8.88 -1.79
C GLY A 86 -3.46 9.37 -3.01
N ARG A 87 -3.89 10.51 -3.54
CA ARG A 87 -3.65 10.90 -4.93
C ARG A 87 -2.26 11.49 -5.24
N LEU A 88 -1.48 11.84 -4.22
CA LEU A 88 -0.21 12.54 -4.39
C LEU A 88 0.73 12.22 -3.23
N ILE A 89 1.65 11.29 -3.43
CA ILE A 89 2.95 11.28 -2.73
C ILE A 89 3.99 11.07 -3.81
N SER A 90 4.76 12.11 -4.12
CA SER A 90 5.89 12.01 -5.03
C SER A 90 7.10 11.57 -4.21
N PHE A 91 7.69 10.43 -4.56
CA PHE A 91 8.96 9.98 -4.00
C PHE A 91 10.05 10.37 -4.97
N ILE A 92 10.94 11.28 -4.55
CA ILE A 92 12.10 11.66 -5.38
C ILE A 92 13.27 10.78 -4.95
N ASN A 93 13.91 10.12 -5.92
CA ASN A 93 15.11 9.33 -5.67
C ASN A 93 16.25 10.22 -5.15
N GLY A 94 17.01 9.73 -4.17
CA GLY A 94 18.09 10.48 -3.50
C GLY A 94 19.18 11.09 -4.40
N ASP A 95 19.28 10.69 -5.67
CA ASP A 95 20.24 11.24 -6.64
C ASP A 95 19.72 12.48 -7.41
N GLU A 96 18.42 12.81 -7.30
CA GLU A 96 17.77 13.88 -8.08
C GLU A 96 17.49 15.16 -7.28
N ILE A 97 17.88 15.22 -6.00
CA ILE A 97 17.69 16.42 -5.17
C ILE A 97 18.76 17.46 -5.54
N ALA A 98 18.47 18.25 -6.57
CA ALA A 98 19.19 19.47 -6.89
C ALA A 98 18.34 20.70 -6.51
N SER A 99 18.92 21.48 -5.59
CA SER A 99 18.54 22.83 -5.13
C SER A 99 17.24 23.00 -4.35
N ASP A 100 17.43 23.37 -3.07
CA ASP A 100 16.53 24.17 -2.23
C ASP A 100 15.95 25.35 -3.03
N ASP A 101 14.64 25.37 -3.33
CA ASP A 101 13.84 26.61 -3.43
C ASP A 101 12.34 26.44 -3.84
N ASP A 102 11.76 25.24 -3.87
CA ASP A 102 10.30 25.10 -4.04
C ASP A 102 9.63 24.66 -2.72
N ASP A 103 8.69 25.48 -2.25
CA ASP A 103 7.85 25.32 -1.05
C ASP A 103 6.90 24.09 -1.08
N ASP A 104 7.13 23.13 -1.97
CA ASP A 104 6.42 21.86 -2.00
C ASP A 104 7.10 20.90 -1.00
N GLU A 105 6.34 20.32 -0.06
CA GLU A 105 6.85 19.31 0.88
C GLU A 105 7.32 18.06 0.11
N VAL A 106 8.57 18.08 -0.34
CA VAL A 106 9.23 16.92 -0.95
C VAL A 106 9.58 15.94 0.17
N ILE A 107 9.13 14.69 0.00
CA ILE A 107 9.57 13.57 0.84
C ILE A 107 10.82 12.99 0.19
N ASP A 108 11.94 13.11 0.88
CA ASP A 108 13.21 12.51 0.46
C ASP A 108 13.07 11.00 0.59
N ALA A 109 13.17 10.28 -0.52
CA ALA A 109 12.92 8.87 -0.55
C ALA A 109 14.01 8.10 -1.30
N GLU A 110 14.39 6.96 -0.77
CA GLU A 110 15.15 5.97 -1.52
C GLU A 110 14.23 4.81 -1.86
N VAL A 111 14.17 4.46 -3.15
CA VAL A 111 13.28 3.42 -3.64
C VAL A 111 14.08 2.16 -4.00
N PHE A 112 13.61 1.02 -3.52
CA PHE A 112 14.19 -0.29 -3.79
C PHE A 112 13.13 -1.24 -4.32
N LEU A 113 13.53 -2.18 -5.18
CA LEU A 113 12.65 -3.21 -5.73
C LEU A 113 13.18 -4.60 -5.42
N LYS A 114 12.28 -5.50 -5.03
CA LYS A 114 12.56 -6.93 -4.92
C LYS A 114 11.41 -7.75 -5.51
N ARG A 115 11.75 -8.93 -6.03
CA ARG A 115 10.82 -9.89 -6.64
C ARG A 115 10.98 -11.27 -6.01
N TRP A 116 9.87 -12.01 -5.91
CA TRP A 116 9.82 -13.38 -5.43
C TRP A 116 9.06 -14.24 -6.43
N PRO A 117 9.66 -15.31 -6.98
CA PRO A 117 8.89 -16.34 -7.64
C PRO A 117 8.15 -17.14 -6.58
N VAL A 118 6.88 -17.50 -6.82
CA VAL A 118 6.12 -18.35 -5.91
C VAL A 118 5.47 -19.50 -6.62
N ASN A 119 5.22 -20.57 -5.85
CA ASN A 119 4.41 -21.69 -6.28
C ASN A 119 3.48 -22.06 -5.13
N ILE A 120 2.33 -21.39 -5.07
CA ILE A 120 1.31 -21.64 -4.05
C ILE A 120 0.43 -22.76 -4.58
N GLN A 121 0.48 -23.95 -3.95
CA GLN A 121 -0.27 -25.12 -4.43
C GLN A 121 -1.78 -24.87 -4.53
N ALA A 122 -2.32 -24.05 -3.62
CA ALA A 122 -3.73 -23.66 -3.62
C ALA A 122 -4.09 -22.59 -4.68
N GLN A 123 -3.09 -21.88 -5.21
CA GLN A 123 -3.24 -20.78 -6.18
C GLN A 123 -2.19 -20.90 -7.31
N PRO A 124 -2.26 -21.96 -8.14
CA PRO A 124 -1.27 -22.27 -9.17
C PRO A 124 -1.22 -21.25 -10.32
N GLU A 125 -2.15 -20.30 -10.36
CA GLU A 125 -2.19 -19.18 -11.29
C GLU A 125 -1.23 -18.04 -10.92
N ILE A 126 -0.79 -17.96 -9.66
CA ILE A 126 0.12 -16.92 -9.19
C ILE A 126 1.56 -17.32 -9.48
N ALA A 127 2.24 -16.49 -10.29
CA ALA A 127 3.60 -16.71 -10.76
C ALA A 127 4.66 -16.04 -9.86
N GLY A 128 4.33 -14.89 -9.28
CA GLY A 128 5.29 -14.13 -8.48
C GLY A 128 4.72 -12.86 -7.88
N TYR A 129 5.53 -12.28 -6.99
CA TYR A 129 5.27 -11.03 -6.31
C TYR A 129 6.44 -10.07 -6.49
N ALA A 130 6.16 -8.77 -6.47
CA ALA A 130 7.16 -7.72 -6.35
C ALA A 130 6.75 -6.74 -5.25
N ALA A 131 7.73 -6.11 -4.63
CA ALA A 131 7.49 -5.05 -3.67
C ALA A 131 8.45 -3.89 -3.90
N MET A 132 7.87 -2.70 -4.04
CA MET A 132 8.56 -1.41 -3.97
C MET A 132 8.70 -1.02 -2.50
N TYR A 133 9.92 -0.77 -2.07
CA TYR A 133 10.25 -0.31 -0.72
C TYR A 133 10.69 1.13 -0.80
N VAL A 134 9.96 1.99 -0.11
CA VAL A 134 10.21 3.42 -0.07
C VAL A 134 10.76 3.75 1.31
N LYS A 135 12.07 3.98 1.38
CA LYS A 135 12.75 4.39 2.60
C LYS A 135 12.65 5.91 2.72
N VAL A 136 12.11 6.39 3.82
CA VAL A 136 12.03 7.81 4.16
C VAL A 136 12.78 8.08 5.47
N PRO A 137 13.25 9.32 5.70
CA PRO A 137 13.70 9.77 7.01
C PRO A 137 12.66 9.49 8.11
N ASP A 138 13.11 9.18 9.32
CA ASP A 138 12.23 8.78 10.42
C ASP A 138 11.18 9.83 10.79
N ASN A 139 11.54 11.12 10.70
CA ASN A 139 10.63 12.24 10.88
C ASN A 139 9.63 12.39 9.73
N GLN A 140 9.99 11.99 8.50
CA GLN A 140 9.09 12.04 7.34
C GLN A 140 8.12 10.86 7.31
N LEU A 141 8.43 9.72 7.93
CA LEU A 141 7.50 8.60 8.05
C LEU A 141 6.20 9.00 8.76
N GLU A 142 6.30 9.84 9.79
CA GLU A 142 5.13 10.37 10.50
C GLU A 142 4.31 11.33 9.64
N VAL A 143 4.98 12.17 8.84
CA VAL A 143 4.33 13.06 7.88
C VAL A 143 3.54 12.25 6.84
N VAL A 144 4.15 11.22 6.26
CA VAL A 144 3.48 10.32 5.29
C VAL A 144 2.26 9.65 5.93
N ARG A 145 2.40 9.11 7.14
CA ARG A 145 1.30 8.48 7.85
C ARG A 145 0.15 9.46 8.08
N ASP A 146 0.45 10.66 8.54
CA ASP A 146 -0.56 11.67 8.87
C ASP A 146 -1.27 12.18 7.61
N TYR A 147 -0.55 12.30 6.49
CA TYR A 147 -1.15 12.56 5.17
C TYR A 147 -2.14 11.46 4.76
N ILE A 148 -1.75 10.19 4.83
CA ILE A 148 -2.64 9.05 4.51
C ILE A 148 -3.86 9.05 5.43
N ALA A 149 -3.68 9.39 6.71
CA ALA A 149 -4.78 9.52 7.66
C ALA A 149 -5.79 10.61 7.24
N GLU A 150 -5.31 11.75 6.75
CA GLU A 150 -6.16 12.83 6.23
C GLU A 150 -6.91 12.39 4.96
N CYS A 151 -6.23 11.72 4.03
CA CYS A 151 -6.86 11.09 2.86
C CYS A 151 -8.01 10.15 3.29
N PHE A 152 -7.76 9.32 4.30
CA PHE A 152 -8.74 8.38 4.83
C PHE A 152 -9.88 9.07 5.58
N GLY A 153 -9.63 10.24 6.18
CA GLY A 153 -10.67 11.11 6.72
C GLY A 153 -11.67 11.54 5.63
N GLN A 154 -11.17 12.01 4.48
CA GLN A 154 -12.03 12.36 3.34
C GLN A 154 -12.72 11.13 2.72
N ARG A 155 -12.05 9.98 2.65
CA ARG A 155 -12.66 8.70 2.25
C ARG A 155 -13.88 8.37 3.10
N ASP A 156 -13.74 8.42 4.43
CA ASP A 156 -14.82 8.03 5.34
C ASP A 156 -16.00 9.01 5.25
N GLN A 157 -15.73 10.31 5.02
CA GLN A 157 -16.78 11.29 4.68
C GLN A 157 -17.47 10.96 3.35
N ALA A 158 -16.72 10.55 2.32
CA ALA A 158 -17.28 10.11 1.04
C ALA A 158 -18.17 8.88 1.20
N VAL A 159 -17.72 7.87 1.94
CA VAL A 159 -18.50 6.67 2.28
C VAL A 159 -19.83 7.06 2.94
N ALA A 160 -19.80 7.93 3.95
CA ALA A 160 -21.02 8.39 4.62
C ALA A 160 -22.00 9.09 3.64
N GLN A 161 -21.50 9.90 2.70
CA GLN A 161 -22.34 10.55 1.69
C GLN A 161 -22.88 9.55 0.64
N ILE A 162 -22.13 8.50 0.28
CA ILE A 162 -22.58 7.43 -0.61
C ILE A 162 -23.71 6.63 0.05
N VAL A 163 -23.54 6.25 1.33
CA VAL A 163 -24.55 5.55 2.13
C VAL A 163 -25.86 6.34 2.20
N ASN A 164 -25.75 7.65 2.40
CA ASN A 164 -26.91 8.56 2.43
C ASN A 164 -27.45 8.93 1.03
N GLY A 165 -26.92 8.36 -0.05
CA GLY A 165 -27.37 8.57 -1.43
C GLY A 165 -27.10 9.97 -1.99
N GLN A 166 -26.23 10.74 -1.33
CA GLN A 166 -25.81 12.10 -1.71
C GLN A 166 -24.72 12.08 -2.79
N ILE A 167 -23.88 11.05 -2.79
CA ILE A 167 -22.95 10.73 -3.87
C ILE A 167 -23.46 9.49 -4.60
N ARG A 168 -23.46 9.54 -5.94
CA ARG A 168 -23.93 8.45 -6.82
C ARG A 168 -22.96 8.16 -7.97
N ARG A 169 -21.90 8.95 -8.10
CA ARG A 169 -20.90 8.83 -9.15
C ARG A 169 -19.53 9.15 -8.59
N TYR A 170 -18.52 8.46 -9.09
CA TYR A 170 -17.16 8.61 -8.64
C TYR A 170 -16.59 10.02 -8.84
N SER A 171 -16.94 10.67 -9.95
CA SER A 171 -16.54 12.06 -10.19
C SER A 171 -17.02 13.05 -9.12
N GLN A 172 -18.11 12.73 -8.41
CA GLN A 172 -18.58 13.55 -7.28
C GLN A 172 -17.73 13.35 -6.03
N ILE A 173 -17.13 12.17 -5.85
CA ILE A 173 -16.14 11.91 -4.80
C ILE A 173 -14.92 12.78 -5.09
N ALA A 174 -14.32 12.63 -6.27
CA ALA A 174 -13.14 13.38 -6.67
C ALA A 174 -13.33 14.92 -6.61
N GLN A 175 -14.54 15.42 -6.85
CA GLN A 175 -14.85 16.85 -6.75
C GLN A 175 -15.00 17.35 -5.31
N ARG A 176 -15.61 16.56 -4.41
CA ARG A 176 -15.95 16.98 -3.04
C ARG A 176 -14.89 16.60 -2.02
N PHE A 177 -14.18 15.52 -2.30
CA PHE A 177 -13.20 14.86 -1.44
C PHE A 177 -11.94 14.63 -2.27
N PRO A 178 -11.25 15.70 -2.68
CA PRO A 178 -10.15 15.62 -3.64
C PRO A 178 -8.95 14.80 -3.14
N MET A 179 -8.81 14.65 -1.82
CA MET A 179 -7.75 13.85 -1.20
C MET A 179 -8.19 12.42 -0.86
N ALA A 180 -9.47 12.08 -1.02
CA ALA A 180 -9.89 10.69 -0.82
C ALA A 180 -9.08 9.77 -1.76
N PRO A 181 -8.60 8.61 -1.27
CA PRO A 181 -8.05 7.58 -2.13
C PRO A 181 -9.05 7.22 -3.21
N MET A 182 -8.53 6.63 -4.28
CA MET A 182 -9.38 6.22 -5.37
C MET A 182 -10.23 5.02 -5.00
N ASP A 183 -9.71 4.16 -4.13
CA ASP A 183 -10.35 2.92 -3.70
C ASP A 183 -10.46 2.90 -2.18
N ASP A 184 -11.58 2.44 -1.63
CA ASP A 184 -11.79 2.38 -0.18
C ASP A 184 -11.44 1.03 0.44
N GLU A 185 -10.35 0.38 0.01
CA GLU A 185 -10.04 -1.00 0.39
C GLU A 185 -9.31 -1.15 1.72
N LEU A 186 -8.56 -0.14 2.15
CA LEU A 186 -7.67 -0.23 3.30
C LEU A 186 -8.20 0.52 4.52
N VAL A 187 -7.71 0.14 5.70
CA VAL A 187 -7.83 0.87 6.97
C VAL A 187 -6.44 1.23 7.45
N LEU A 188 -6.29 2.45 7.96
CA LEU A 188 -5.09 2.85 8.68
C LEU A 188 -5.17 2.27 10.09
N ALA A 189 -4.32 1.29 10.41
CA ALA A 189 -4.30 0.67 11.73
C ALA A 189 -3.92 1.69 12.81
N GLN A 190 -4.43 1.50 14.04
CA GLN A 190 -3.99 2.25 15.23
C GLN A 190 -3.40 1.28 16.28
N PRO A 191 -2.19 1.52 16.79
CA PRO A 191 -1.21 2.49 16.28
C PRO A 191 -0.74 2.09 14.87
N ALA A 192 -0.44 3.06 14.00
CA ALA A 192 0.07 2.82 12.64
C ALA A 192 1.45 2.12 12.63
N ILE A 193 2.00 1.91 13.82
CA ILE A 193 3.26 1.28 14.13
C ILE A 193 2.95 0.36 15.31
N HIS A 194 2.97 -0.95 15.09
CA HIS A 194 3.51 -1.78 16.14
C HIS A 194 5.01 -1.47 16.21
N GLU A 195 5.47 -0.96 17.35
CA GLU A 195 6.87 -0.99 17.70
C GLU A 195 7.24 -2.48 17.72
N ILE A 196 7.73 -3.03 16.60
CA ILE A 196 8.72 -4.09 16.75
C ILE A 196 9.94 -3.35 17.28
N ARG A 197 10.00 -3.19 18.61
CA ARG A 197 11.27 -2.90 19.27
C ARG A 197 12.25 -3.91 18.72
N GLN A 198 13.34 -3.39 18.18
CA GLN A 198 14.24 -4.12 17.31
C GLN A 198 15.08 -5.13 18.09
N ASP A 199 14.44 -6.24 18.46
CA ASP A 199 15.08 -7.49 18.83
C ASP A 199 14.62 -8.60 17.86
N GLY A 200 14.53 -8.30 16.56
CA GLY A 200 14.49 -9.28 15.46
C GLY A 200 13.12 -9.60 14.85
N PHE A 201 13.01 -9.49 13.52
CA PHE A 201 11.83 -9.94 12.75
C PHE A 201 11.55 -11.43 12.99
N ASN A 202 12.60 -12.22 13.22
CA ASN A 202 12.52 -13.65 13.52
C ASN A 202 11.88 -13.97 14.88
N ASN A 203 11.74 -13.01 15.80
CA ASN A 203 11.15 -13.20 17.13
C ASN A 203 9.72 -12.64 17.23
N ASN A 204 9.20 -12.01 16.17
CA ASN A 204 7.84 -11.53 16.15
C ASN A 204 6.88 -12.72 15.89
N GLN A 205 6.04 -13.06 16.87
CA GLN A 205 5.12 -14.19 16.78
C GLN A 205 4.18 -14.09 15.57
N TRP A 206 3.73 -12.89 15.21
CA TRP A 206 2.87 -12.69 14.05
C TRP A 206 3.60 -12.96 12.72
N ILE A 207 4.86 -12.51 12.58
CA ILE A 207 5.69 -12.86 11.42
C ILE A 207 5.96 -14.37 11.37
N GLN A 208 6.15 -15.01 12.53
CA GLN A 208 6.29 -16.46 12.62
C GLN A 208 5.00 -17.18 12.19
N ASP A 209 3.84 -16.69 12.61
CA ASP A 209 2.54 -17.25 12.22
C ASP A 209 2.32 -17.13 10.70
N LEU A 210 2.61 -15.96 10.11
CA LEU A 210 2.58 -15.78 8.65
C LEU A 210 3.56 -16.69 7.92
N SER A 211 4.77 -16.87 8.47
CA SER A 211 5.82 -17.74 7.90
C SER A 211 5.46 -19.22 7.99
N GLY A 212 4.66 -19.60 8.98
CA GLY A 212 4.23 -20.98 9.22
C GLY A 212 3.04 -21.43 8.38
N ASP A 213 2.34 -20.48 7.75
CA ASP A 213 1.19 -20.73 6.86
C ASP A 213 1.64 -20.67 5.39
N SER A 214 1.38 -21.74 4.64
CA SER A 214 1.76 -21.87 3.23
C SER A 214 1.11 -20.84 2.32
N ASP A 215 -0.04 -20.29 2.72
CA ASP A 215 -0.79 -19.32 1.93
C ASP A 215 -0.34 -17.88 2.21
N THR A 216 0.45 -17.64 3.26
CA THR A 216 0.91 -16.30 3.66
C THR A 216 2.42 -16.18 3.87
N ASN A 217 3.21 -17.24 3.64
CA ASN A 217 4.66 -17.19 3.85
C ASN A 217 5.34 -16.11 3.01
N TRP A 218 4.88 -15.90 1.77
CA TRP A 218 5.40 -14.91 0.82
C TRP A 218 5.21 -13.50 1.36
N PHE A 219 4.14 -13.29 2.13
CA PHE A 219 3.86 -12.04 2.80
C PHE A 219 4.87 -11.76 3.91
N ALA A 220 5.25 -12.80 4.67
CA ALA A 220 6.33 -12.71 5.65
C ALA A 220 7.70 -12.47 4.99
N GLU A 221 7.96 -13.03 3.81
CA GLU A 221 9.21 -12.82 3.07
C GLU A 221 9.37 -11.37 2.60
N ILE A 222 8.30 -10.76 2.07
CA ILE A 222 8.24 -9.34 1.71
C ILE A 222 8.58 -8.48 2.95
N ILE A 223 7.93 -8.74 4.09
CA ILE A 223 8.19 -7.96 5.32
C ILE A 223 9.64 -8.16 5.81
N LYS A 224 10.14 -9.40 5.85
CA LYS A 224 11.51 -9.71 6.29
C LYS A 224 12.57 -9.10 5.38
N ALA A 225 12.27 -8.87 4.11
CA ALA A 225 13.22 -8.26 3.18
C ALA A 225 13.65 -6.86 3.61
N LEU A 226 12.83 -6.16 4.42
CA LEU A 226 13.24 -4.93 5.09
C LEU A 226 14.58 -5.08 5.79
N GLU A 227 14.90 -6.23 6.43
CA GLU A 227 16.19 -6.50 7.10
C GLU A 227 17.41 -6.40 6.18
N THR A 228 17.21 -6.59 4.87
CA THR A 228 18.26 -6.77 3.86
C THR A 228 18.31 -5.64 2.83
N ILE A 229 17.49 -4.62 3.01
CA ILE A 229 17.53 -3.40 2.20
C ILE A 229 18.45 -2.44 2.95
N ASP A 230 19.73 -2.47 2.55
CA ASP A 230 20.77 -1.59 3.04
C ASP A 230 21.01 -0.49 2.00
N GLY A 231 21.05 0.75 2.49
CA GLY A 231 21.22 2.00 1.76
C GLY A 231 21.01 3.14 2.75
#